data_AF-A0A952VAX8-F1
#
_entry.id   AF-A0A952VAX8-F1
#
_cell.length_a   1.000
_cell.length_b   1.000
_cell.length_c   1.000
_cell.angle_alpha   90.00
_cell.angle_beta   90.00
_cell.angle_gamma   90.00
#
_symmetry.space_group_name_H-M   'P 1'
#
loop_
_entity.id
_entity.type
_entity.pdbx_description
1 polymer ?
#
loop_
_entity_poly.entity_id
_entity_poly.type
_entity_poly.pdbx_seq_one_letter_code
_entity_poly.pdbx_strand_id
1 'polypeptide(L)'
;MKNKDIEIEVTKEQYEAQLASGLTEDEIIPPGKHTFRRGGFREMFPNYDPKTSKARINIYIDLDVLQHFRKRAEKPNAAPYQTQINAELRKIMERDLTQEKAEIDETAKRLLNDDGFIDLLSKRLREKEAVLS
;
A
#
# COMPACT_ATOMS: atom_id res chain seq x y z
N MET A 1 18.01 -4.10 10.99
CA MET A 1 17.16 -4.10 12.21
C MET A 1 16.67 -5.52 12.43
N LYS A 2 16.81 -6.08 13.65
CA LYS A 2 16.33 -7.44 13.95
C LYS A 2 14.80 -7.45 13.91
N ASN A 3 14.21 -8.34 13.10
CA ASN A 3 12.76 -8.55 13.06
C ASN A 3 12.31 -8.99 14.46
N LYS A 4 11.45 -8.20 15.11
CA LYS A 4 10.87 -8.53 16.41
C LYS A 4 9.61 -9.35 16.18
N ASP A 5 9.54 -10.51 16.81
CA ASP A 5 8.30 -11.26 16.94
C ASP A 5 7.33 -10.49 17.84
N ILE A 6 6.06 -10.48 17.46
CA ILE A 6 4.95 -9.83 18.16
C ILE A 6 4.02 -10.94 18.64
N GLU A 7 3.86 -11.06 19.95
CA GLU A 7 2.90 -11.97 20.56
C GLU A 7 1.58 -11.21 20.76
N ILE A 8 0.49 -11.76 20.22
CA ILE A 8 -0.87 -11.26 20.42
C ILE A 8 -1.68 -12.38 21.06
N GLU A 9 -2.34 -12.08 22.17
CA GLU A 9 -3.28 -12.97 22.82
C GLU A 9 -4.70 -12.50 22.49
N VAL A 10 -5.46 -13.34 21.80
CA VAL A 10 -6.86 -13.06 21.44
C VAL A 10 -7.74 -13.77 22.46
N THR A 11 -8.53 -13.00 23.21
CA THR A 11 -9.49 -13.57 24.16
C THR A 11 -10.75 -14.06 23.44
N LYS A 12 -11.48 -14.98 24.08
CA LYS A 12 -12.74 -15.51 23.55
C LYS A 12 -13.79 -14.41 23.35
N GLU A 13 -13.82 -13.42 24.25
CA GLU A 13 -14.72 -12.27 24.15
C GLU A 13 -14.41 -11.37 22.94
N GLN A 14 -13.12 -11.15 22.63
CA GLN A 14 -12.70 -10.39 21.46
C GLN A 14 -13.07 -11.12 20.15
N TYR A 15 -12.93 -12.44 20.13
CA TYR A 15 -13.33 -13.28 19.01
C TYR A 15 -14.83 -13.20 18.74
N GLU A 16 -15.65 -13.36 19.79
CA GLU A 16 -17.12 -13.29 19.70
C GLU A 16 -17.62 -11.88 19.32
N ALA A 17 -16.97 -10.83 19.81
CA ALA A 17 -17.29 -9.45 19.41
C ALA A 17 -17.01 -9.17 17.94
N GLN A 18 -15.93 -9.75 17.38
CA GLN A 18 -15.62 -9.62 15.96
C GLN A 18 -16.60 -10.39 15.09
N LEU A 19 -17.00 -11.61 15.48
CA LEU A 19 -18.07 -12.35 14.82
C LEU A 19 -19.39 -11.56 14.82
N ALA A 20 -19.75 -10.95 15.95
CA ALA A 20 -20.96 -10.13 16.07
C ALA A 20 -20.92 -8.85 15.21
N SER A 21 -19.73 -8.36 14.86
CA SER A 21 -19.54 -7.21 13.96
C SER A 21 -19.71 -7.55 12.47
N GLY A 22 -19.96 -8.82 12.14
CA GLY A 22 -20.24 -9.29 10.77
C GLY A 22 -19.02 -9.79 10.01
N LEU A 23 -17.88 -9.98 10.70
CA LEU A 23 -16.71 -10.67 10.13
C LEU A 23 -16.94 -12.18 10.14
N THR A 24 -16.44 -12.85 9.12
CA THR A 24 -16.54 -14.32 9.00
C THR A 24 -15.40 -15.02 9.77
N GLU A 25 -15.56 -16.31 10.09
CA GLU A 25 -14.53 -17.09 10.81
C GLU A 25 -13.17 -17.09 10.10
N ASP A 26 -13.17 -17.00 8.76
CA ASP A 26 -11.95 -16.94 7.93
C ASP A 26 -11.22 -15.59 8.03
N GLU A 27 -11.89 -14.54 8.52
CA GLU A 27 -11.37 -13.18 8.63
C GLU A 27 -10.94 -12.83 10.06
N ILE A 28 -11.16 -13.73 11.03
CA ILE A 28 -10.92 -13.51 12.45
C ILE A 28 -9.83 -14.46 12.96
N ILE A 29 -8.96 -13.94 13.82
CA ILE A 29 -7.94 -14.76 14.48
C ILE A 29 -8.61 -15.59 15.59
N PRO A 30 -8.47 -16.93 15.59
CA PRO A 30 -9.08 -17.78 16.62
C PRO A 30 -8.54 -17.46 18.02
N PRO A 31 -9.31 -17.70 19.08
CA PRO A 31 -8.87 -17.40 20.44
C PRO A 31 -7.62 -18.21 20.81
N GLY A 32 -6.63 -17.54 21.40
CA GLY A 32 -5.34 -18.13 21.74
C GLY A 32 -4.15 -17.17 21.63
N LYS A 33 -2.95 -17.68 21.88
CA LYS A 33 -1.68 -16.95 21.73
C LYS A 33 -1.12 -17.13 20.33
N HIS A 34 -0.89 -16.02 19.63
CA HIS A 34 -0.41 -15.98 18.26
C HIS A 34 0.90 -15.21 18.18
N THR A 35 1.92 -15.85 17.63
CA THR A 35 3.23 -15.26 17.35
C THR A 35 3.28 -14.79 15.90
N PHE A 36 3.37 -13.49 15.70
CA PHE A 36 3.53 -12.87 14.39
C PHE A 36 4.93 -12.32 14.22
N ARG A 37 5.63 -12.75 13.17
CA ARG A 37 6.94 -12.17 12.84
C ARG A 37 6.75 -10.93 11.99
N ARG A 38 7.16 -9.76 12.49
CA ARG A 38 7.12 -8.52 11.72
C ARG A 38 8.00 -8.64 10.47
N GLY A 39 7.40 -8.61 9.28
CA GLY A 39 8.08 -8.81 8.00
C GLY A 39 8.25 -10.28 7.56
N GLY A 40 7.74 -11.25 8.33
CA GLY A 40 7.84 -12.68 8.00
C GLY A 40 7.21 -13.04 6.65
N PHE A 41 6.14 -12.34 6.23
CA PHE A 41 5.54 -12.52 4.91
C PHE A 41 6.54 -12.26 3.77
N ARG A 42 7.43 -11.29 3.92
CA ARG A 42 8.45 -10.94 2.92
C ARG A 42 9.63 -11.92 2.93
N GLU A 43 9.93 -12.53 4.07
CA GLU A 43 10.91 -13.63 4.16
C GLU A 43 10.38 -14.95 3.60
N MET A 44 9.07 -15.22 3.73
CA MET A 44 8.43 -16.41 3.16
C MET A 44 8.36 -16.35 1.62
N PHE A 45 8.29 -15.14 1.05
CA PHE A 45 8.34 -14.91 -0.39
C PHE A 45 9.52 -14.01 -0.74
N PRO A 46 10.77 -14.52 -0.70
CA PRO A 46 11.97 -13.73 -0.89
C PRO A 46 12.07 -13.07 -2.27
N ASN A 47 11.30 -13.58 -3.25
CA ASN A 47 11.20 -13.06 -4.61
C ASN A 47 9.92 -12.25 -4.88
N TYR A 48 9.16 -11.86 -3.83
CA TYR A 48 8.00 -11.00 -3.99
C TYR A 48 8.44 -9.56 -4.29
N ASP A 49 8.56 -9.25 -5.57
CA ASP A 49 8.60 -7.87 -6.06
C ASP A 49 7.18 -7.50 -6.55
N PRO A 50 6.51 -6.50 -5.93
CA PRO A 50 5.22 -6.01 -6.38
C PRO A 50 5.17 -5.60 -7.86
N LYS A 51 6.33 -5.27 -8.46
CA LYS A 51 6.43 -4.86 -9.87
C LYS A 51 6.45 -6.05 -10.84
N THR A 52 6.83 -7.25 -10.39
CA THR A 52 6.95 -8.45 -11.23
C THR A 52 5.94 -9.53 -10.87
N SER A 53 5.37 -9.46 -9.67
CA SER A 53 4.39 -10.43 -9.17
C SER A 53 3.04 -10.24 -9.85
N LYS A 54 2.48 -11.32 -10.41
CA LYS A 54 1.14 -11.32 -10.99
C LYS A 54 0.11 -11.66 -9.92
N ALA A 55 -0.77 -10.73 -9.59
CA ALA A 55 -1.94 -10.99 -8.78
C ALA A 55 -3.12 -11.42 -9.67
N ARG A 56 -3.88 -12.43 -9.25
CA ARG A 56 -5.19 -12.76 -9.82
C ARG A 56 -6.25 -12.22 -8.89
N ILE A 57 -7.12 -11.36 -9.42
CA ILE A 57 -8.29 -10.86 -8.71
C ILE A 57 -9.55 -11.37 -9.44
N ASN A 58 -10.61 -11.62 -8.68
CA ASN A 58 -11.94 -11.86 -9.23
C ASN A 58 -12.79 -10.63 -8.88
N ILE A 59 -13.26 -9.92 -9.90
CA ILE A 59 -14.02 -8.68 -9.74
C ILE A 59 -15.20 -8.67 -10.70
N TYR A 60 -16.30 -8.07 -10.26
CA TYR A 60 -17.41 -7.73 -11.16
C TYR A 60 -17.10 -6.40 -11.83
N ILE A 61 -17.21 -6.37 -13.16
CA ILE A 61 -17.06 -5.17 -13.99
C ILE A 61 -18.35 -5.03 -14.78
N ASP A 62 -18.81 -3.80 -14.98
CA ASP A 62 -19.98 -3.52 -15.79
C ASP A 62 -19.82 -4.04 -17.23
N LEU A 63 -20.93 -4.53 -17.78
CA LEU A 63 -20.94 -5.24 -19.06
C LEU A 63 -20.53 -4.32 -20.22
N ASP A 64 -20.94 -3.06 -20.18
CA ASP A 64 -20.63 -2.05 -21.19
C ASP A 64 -19.13 -1.71 -21.22
N VAL A 65 -18.49 -1.61 -20.05
CA VAL A 65 -17.04 -1.42 -19.91
C VAL A 65 -16.30 -2.61 -20.51
N LEU A 66 -16.70 -3.84 -20.19
CA LEU A 66 -16.10 -5.03 -20.76
C LEU A 66 -16.25 -5.07 -22.30
N GLN A 67 -17.44 -4.75 -22.80
CA GLN A 67 -17.71 -4.69 -24.24
C GLN A 67 -16.88 -3.61 -24.95
N HIS A 68 -16.67 -2.46 -24.32
CA HIS A 68 -15.83 -1.39 -24.85
C HIS A 68 -14.40 -1.87 -25.13
N PHE A 69 -13.76 -2.49 -24.12
CA PHE A 69 -12.39 -2.99 -24.28
C PHE A 69 -12.31 -4.19 -25.23
N ARG A 70 -13.35 -5.03 -25.27
CA ARG A 70 -13.45 -6.14 -26.23
C ARG A 70 -13.46 -5.65 -27.67
N LYS A 71 -14.33 -4.68 -28.01
CA LYS A 71 -14.38 -4.05 -29.33
C LYS A 71 -13.06 -3.36 -29.69
N ARG A 72 -12.40 -2.74 -28.72
CA ARG A 72 -11.08 -2.11 -28.93
C ARG A 72 -9.99 -3.15 -29.25
N ALA A 73 -10.05 -4.33 -28.63
CA ALA A 73 -9.12 -5.43 -28.86
C ALA A 73 -9.37 -6.20 -30.19
N GLU A 74 -10.55 -6.08 -30.79
CA GLU A 74 -10.86 -6.68 -32.11
C GLU A 74 -10.15 -5.99 -33.28
N LYS A 75 -9.55 -4.81 -33.05
CA LYS A 75 -8.79 -4.09 -34.09
C LYS A 75 -7.46 -4.81 -34.38
N PRO A 76 -6.99 -4.80 -35.65
CA PRO A 76 -5.67 -5.34 -35.99
C PRO A 76 -4.57 -4.68 -35.16
N ASN A 77 -3.63 -5.48 -34.64
CA ASN A 77 -2.52 -5.05 -33.78
C ASN A 77 -2.93 -4.41 -32.43
N ALA A 78 -4.19 -4.53 -32.01
CA ALA A 78 -4.59 -4.09 -30.69
C ALA A 78 -4.14 -5.07 -29.60
N ALA A 79 -3.76 -4.53 -28.44
CA ALA A 79 -3.46 -5.35 -27.27
C ALA A 79 -4.74 -6.08 -26.78
N PRO A 80 -4.62 -7.23 -26.10
CA PRO A 80 -5.76 -7.89 -25.47
C PRO A 80 -6.51 -6.98 -24.49
N TYR A 81 -7.83 -7.15 -24.34
CA TYR A 81 -8.66 -6.27 -23.50
C TYR A 81 -8.15 -6.21 -22.04
N GLN A 82 -7.64 -7.32 -21.48
CA GLN A 82 -7.05 -7.34 -20.15
C GLN A 82 -5.80 -6.45 -20.04
N THR A 83 -4.92 -6.49 -21.04
CA THR A 83 -3.72 -5.64 -21.09
C THR A 83 -4.12 -4.17 -21.19
N GLN A 84 -5.16 -3.85 -21.96
CA GLN A 84 -5.68 -2.48 -22.06
C GLN A 84 -6.23 -1.99 -20.72
N ILE A 85 -7.05 -2.80 -20.03
CA ILE A 85 -7.60 -2.47 -18.71
C ILE A 85 -6.46 -2.21 -17.72
N ASN A 86 -5.49 -3.11 -17.63
CA ASN A 86 -4.34 -2.94 -16.73
C ASN A 86 -3.53 -1.68 -17.05
N ALA A 87 -3.39 -1.31 -18.33
CA ALA A 87 -2.71 -0.10 -18.74
C ALA A 87 -3.47 1.16 -18.30
N GLU A 88 -4.79 1.20 -18.46
CA GLU A 88 -5.60 2.34 -17.99
C GLU A 88 -5.57 2.46 -16.46
N LEU A 89 -5.66 1.34 -15.73
CA LEU A 89 -5.52 1.33 -14.26
C LEU A 89 -4.16 1.86 -13.80
N ARG A 90 -3.08 1.48 -14.51
CA ARG A 90 -1.74 1.98 -14.20
C ARG A 90 -1.61 3.49 -14.44
N LYS A 91 -2.24 4.04 -15.49
CA LYS A 91 -2.23 5.49 -15.73
C LYS A 91 -2.93 6.26 -14.62
N ILE A 92 -4.04 5.75 -14.10
CA ILE A 92 -4.73 6.38 -12.95
C ILE A 92 -3.79 6.40 -11.75
N MET A 93 -3.18 5.26 -11.42
CA MET A 93 -2.20 5.16 -10.34
C MET A 93 -1.00 6.13 -10.52
N GLU A 94 -0.47 6.25 -11.74
CA GLU A 94 0.63 7.18 -12.05
C GLU A 94 0.20 8.65 -11.93
N ARG A 95 -1.04 8.98 -12.31
CA ARG A 95 -1.59 10.32 -12.15
C ARG A 95 -1.68 10.70 -10.67
N ASP A 96 -2.23 9.82 -9.85
CA ASP A 96 -2.43 10.08 -8.43
C ASP A 96 -1.07 10.26 -7.71
N LEU A 97 -0.08 9.42 -8.04
CA LEU A 97 1.30 9.57 -7.56
C LEU A 97 1.96 10.88 -8.01
N THR A 98 1.64 11.36 -9.21
CA THR A 98 2.18 12.62 -9.73
C THR A 98 1.56 13.81 -9.01
N GLN A 99 0.26 13.77 -8.73
CA GLN A 99 -0.43 14.79 -7.96
C GLN A 99 0.08 14.86 -6.52
N GLU A 100 0.21 13.71 -5.85
CA GLU A 100 0.77 13.62 -4.51
C GLU A 100 2.21 14.18 -4.45
N LYS A 101 3.06 13.83 -5.44
CA LYS A 101 4.40 14.39 -5.54
C LYS A 101 4.41 15.90 -5.76
N ALA A 102 3.49 16.42 -6.57
CA ALA A 102 3.39 17.86 -6.80
C ALA A 102 2.98 18.60 -5.52
N GLU A 103 2.04 18.05 -4.75
CA GLU A 103 1.62 18.61 -3.46
C GLU A 103 2.76 18.59 -2.42
N ILE A 104 3.53 17.49 -2.38
CA ILE A 104 4.72 17.40 -1.53
C ILE A 104 5.79 18.41 -1.96
N ASP A 105 6.04 18.57 -3.25
CA ASP A 105 7.03 19.53 -3.77
C ASP A 105 6.63 20.98 -3.49
N GLU A 106 5.35 21.32 -3.61
CA GLU A 106 4.83 22.65 -3.21
C GLU A 106 4.98 22.89 -1.71
N THR A 107 4.67 21.87 -0.89
CA THR A 107 4.83 21.95 0.56
C THR A 107 6.31 22.10 0.94
N ALA A 108 7.21 21.35 0.29
CA ALA A 108 8.65 21.45 0.50
C ALA A 108 9.17 22.83 0.10
N LYS A 109 8.76 23.37 -1.05
CA LYS A 109 9.09 24.74 -1.47
C LYS A 109 8.60 25.79 -0.47
N ARG A 110 7.40 25.60 0.09
CA ARG A 110 6.86 26.50 1.12
C ARG A 110 7.68 26.46 2.40
N LEU A 111 8.05 25.27 2.87
CA LEU A 111 8.88 25.09 4.07
C LEU A 111 10.31 25.64 3.87
N LEU A 112 10.87 25.50 2.66
CA LEU A 112 12.18 26.05 2.31
C LEU A 112 12.19 27.59 2.18
N ASN A 113 11.03 28.23 2.07
CA ASN A 113 10.90 29.69 2.07
C ASN A 113 10.47 30.25 3.43
N ASP A 114 10.30 29.40 4.44
CA ASP A 114 9.97 29.79 5.81
C ASP A 114 11.25 29.87 6.64
N ASP A 115 11.73 31.10 6.86
CA ASP A 115 12.95 31.37 7.62
C ASP A 115 12.88 30.84 9.06
N GLY A 116 11.70 30.83 9.68
CA GLY A 116 11.50 30.30 11.03
C GLY A 116 11.65 28.77 11.07
N PHE A 117 11.16 28.09 10.03
CA PHE A 117 11.36 26.65 9.87
C PHE A 117 12.84 26.30 9.68
N ILE A 118 13.56 27.06 8.84
CA ILE A 118 14.99 26.84 8.59
C ILE A 118 15.82 27.02 9.87
N ASP A 119 15.52 28.04 10.68
CA ASP A 119 16.25 28.28 11.92
C ASP A 119 16.02 27.15 12.94
N LEU A 120 14.77 26.68 13.07
CA LEU A 120 14.43 25.52 13.90
C LEU A 120 15.11 24.24 13.42
N LEU A 121 15.14 23.99 12.11
CA LEU A 121 15.82 22.84 11.51
C LEU A 121 17.32 22.89 11.82
N SER A 122 17.94 24.06 11.66
CA SER A 122 19.36 24.31 11.92
C SER A 122 19.73 24.12 13.40
N LYS A 123 18.83 24.50 14.32
CA LYS A 123 19.00 24.24 15.76
C LYS A 123 18.90 22.74 16.08
N ARG A 124 17.89 22.05 15.52
CA ARG A 124 17.67 20.61 15.69
C ARG A 124 18.84 19.77 15.17
N LEU A 125 19.43 20.16 14.04
CA LEU A 125 20.57 19.47 13.44
C LEU A 125 21.79 19.53 14.37
N ARG A 126 22.10 20.72 14.89
CA ARG A 126 23.18 20.96 15.86
C ARG A 126 23.00 20.16 17.15
N GLU A 127 21.78 20.10 17.68
CA GLU A 127 21.47 19.25 18.85
C GLU A 127 21.72 17.76 18.58
N LYS A 128 21.41 17.28 17.37
CA LYS A 128 21.63 15.88 17.00
C LYS A 128 23.10 15.52 16.84
N GLU A 129 23.89 16.42 16.24
CA GLU A 129 25.34 16.22 16.08
C GLU A 129 26.06 16.25 17.44
N ALA A 130 25.62 17.10 18.37
CA ALA A 130 26.15 17.15 19.74
C ALA A 130 25.83 15.92 20.60
N VAL A 131 24.84 15.10 20.21
CA VAL A 131 24.49 13.84 20.89
C VAL A 131 25.23 12.64 20.27
N LEU A 132 25.83 12.81 19.09
CA LEU A 132 26.55 11.77 18.34
C LEU A 132 28.08 11.92 18.40
N SER A 133 28.60 13.04 18.92
CA SER A 133 30.01 13.24 19.34
C SER A 133 30.18 13.03 20.83
#